data_AF-A0A090WZR6-F1
#
_entry.id   AF-A0A090WZR6-F1
#
_cell.length_a   1.000
_cell.length_b   1.000
_cell.length_c   1.000
_cell.angle_alpha   90.00
_cell.angle_beta   90.00
_cell.angle_gamma   90.00
#
_symmetry.space_group_name_H-M   'P 1'
#
loop_
_entity.id
_entity.type
_entity.pdbx_description
1 polymer ?
#
loop_
_entity_poly.entity_id
_entity_poly.type
_entity_poly.pdbx_seq_one_letter_code
_entity_poly.pdbx_strand_id
1 'polypeptide(L)'
;MGLKKQLFNKDAFLNLPWQTTGLNRSISKALASNNTKIHYLEVLTDIDNASDIERVLNSFKSISAAIKSILLQSISILTKLIAYHISAFNNFILKRQHNKGSPALLHLQ
;
A
#
# COMPACT_ATOMS: atom_id res chain seq x y z
N MET A 1 10.93 -13.86 8.95
CA MET A 1 11.99 -14.82 9.33
C MET A 1 12.26 -14.70 10.82
N GLY A 2 12.42 -15.81 11.54
CA GLY A 2 12.74 -15.80 12.98
C GLY A 2 14.07 -16.49 13.24
N LEU A 3 14.89 -15.93 14.13
CA LEU A 3 16.18 -16.49 14.55
C LEU A 3 16.23 -16.59 16.07
N LYS A 4 16.74 -17.72 16.58
CA LYS A 4 17.06 -17.83 18.01
C LYS A 4 18.21 -16.89 18.33
N LYS A 5 18.17 -16.23 19.49
CA LYS A 5 19.21 -15.27 19.93
C LYS A 5 20.63 -15.84 19.85
N GLN A 6 20.80 -17.12 20.17
CA GLN A 6 22.08 -17.83 20.15
C GLN A 6 22.68 -17.98 18.74
N LEU A 7 21.83 -17.96 17.71
CA LEU A 7 22.22 -18.08 16.31
C LEU A 7 22.40 -16.71 15.64
N PHE A 8 22.16 -15.62 16.37
CA PHE A 8 22.27 -14.27 15.84
C PHE A 8 23.73 -13.79 15.89
N ASN A 9 24.30 -13.57 14.72
CA ASN A 9 25.57 -12.88 14.55
C ASN A 9 25.32 -11.53 13.89
N LYS A 10 25.70 -10.45 14.58
CA LYS A 10 25.44 -9.07 14.14
C LYS A 10 26.13 -8.73 12.82
N ASP A 11 27.39 -9.10 12.67
CA ASP A 11 28.19 -8.76 11.49
C ASP A 11 27.72 -9.53 10.26
N ALA A 12 27.38 -10.81 10.42
CA ALA A 12 26.78 -11.62 9.37
C ALA A 12 25.41 -11.08 8.97
N PHE A 13 24.60 -10.63 9.95
CA PHE A 13 23.28 -10.07 9.70
C PHE A 13 23.34 -8.76 8.89
N LEU A 14 24.28 -7.86 9.21
CA LEU A 14 24.47 -6.61 8.48
C LEU A 14 24.87 -6.84 7.01
N ASN A 15 25.61 -7.92 6.75
CA ASN A 15 26.09 -8.28 5.41
C ASN A 15 25.12 -9.17 4.62
N LEU A 16 23.89 -9.39 5.10
CA LEU A 16 22.92 -10.19 4.37
C LEU A 16 22.52 -9.49 3.06
N PRO A 17 22.38 -10.24 1.95
CA PRO A 17 21.84 -9.69 0.71
C PRO A 17 20.33 -9.51 0.87
N TRP A 18 19.90 -8.33 1.30
CA TRP A 18 18.50 -8.00 1.64
C TRP A 18 17.49 -8.14 0.50
N GLN A 19 17.95 -8.38 -0.73
CA GLN A 19 17.07 -8.77 -1.83
C GLN A 19 16.60 -10.22 -1.68
N THR A 20 15.29 -10.44 -1.81
CA THR A 20 14.57 -11.67 -1.42
C THR A 20 15.19 -12.97 -1.93
N THR A 21 15.63 -13.01 -3.19
CA THR A 21 16.21 -14.22 -3.82
C THR A 21 17.59 -14.55 -3.26
N GLY A 22 18.41 -13.54 -2.98
CA GLY A 22 19.72 -13.68 -2.37
C GLY A 22 19.63 -14.00 -0.88
N LEU A 23 18.65 -13.42 -0.18
CA LEU A 23 18.48 -13.54 1.26
C LEU A 23 18.19 -14.97 1.68
N ASN A 24 17.17 -15.59 1.09
CA ASN A 24 16.76 -16.95 1.45
C ASN A 24 17.89 -17.95 1.17
N ARG A 25 18.56 -17.84 0.02
CA ARG A 25 19.69 -18.70 -0.33
C ARG A 25 20.84 -18.55 0.67
N SER A 26 21.18 -17.32 1.03
CA SER A 26 22.30 -17.04 1.95
C SER A 26 22.01 -17.56 3.36
N ILE A 27 20.79 -17.36 3.85
CA ILE A 27 20.34 -17.85 5.16
C ILE A 27 20.30 -19.38 5.20
N SER A 28 19.71 -20.02 4.19
CA SER A 28 19.65 -21.48 4.12
C SER A 28 21.03 -22.11 4.07
N LYS A 29 21.98 -21.52 3.33
CA LYS A 29 23.37 -21.97 3.29
C LYS A 29 24.07 -21.83 4.66
N ALA A 30 23.92 -20.67 5.30
CA ALA A 30 24.55 -20.39 6.60
C ALA A 30 24.00 -21.26 7.74
N LEU A 31 22.71 -21.60 7.70
CA LEU A 31 22.10 -22.47 8.71
C LEU A 31 22.40 -23.96 8.45
N ALA A 32 22.52 -24.37 7.18
CA ALA A 32 22.94 -25.72 6.80
C ALA A 32 24.37 -26.04 7.25
N SER A 33 25.30 -25.09 7.14
CA SER A 33 26.69 -25.28 7.61
C SER A 33 26.80 -25.46 9.14
N ASN A 34 25.82 -24.97 9.89
CA ASN A 34 25.77 -25.05 11.36
C ASN A 34 24.90 -26.21 11.87
N ASN A 35 24.58 -27.18 11.00
CA ASN A 35 23.71 -28.34 11.29
C ASN A 35 22.38 -27.95 11.99
N THR A 36 21.87 -26.75 11.68
CA THR A 36 20.69 -26.19 12.33
C THR A 36 19.44 -26.52 11.54
N LYS A 37 18.41 -27.04 12.21
CA LYS A 37 17.12 -27.36 11.57
C LYS A 37 16.38 -26.08 11.17
N ILE A 38 16.04 -25.99 9.88
CA ILE A 38 15.22 -24.91 9.33
C ILE A 38 13.76 -25.37 9.28
N HIS A 39 12.85 -24.52 9.72
CA HIS A 39 11.41 -24.72 9.63
C HIS A 39 10.81 -23.68 8.67
N TYR A 40 10.21 -24.14 7.59
CA TYR A 40 9.53 -23.29 6.62
C TYR A 40 8.06 -23.12 7.00
N LEU A 41 7.56 -21.89 6.93
CA LEU A 41 6.15 -21.55 7.17
C LEU A 41 5.39 -21.46 5.83
N GLU A 42 4.06 -21.45 5.89
CA GLU A 42 3.23 -21.14 4.73
C GLU A 42 3.66 -19.78 4.15
N VAL A 43 3.70 -19.70 2.82
CA VAL A 43 4.03 -18.46 2.14
C VAL A 43 2.86 -17.50 2.30
N LEU A 44 3.13 -16.36 2.90
CA LEU A 44 2.20 -15.24 2.99
C LEU A 44 2.52 -14.23 1.89
N THR A 45 1.52 -13.48 1.45
CA THR A 45 1.68 -12.41 0.47
C THR A 45 1.50 -11.08 1.15
N ASP A 46 2.43 -10.16 0.91
CA ASP A 46 2.37 -8.80 1.41
C ASP A 46 1.24 -8.02 0.71
N ILE A 47 0.69 -7.03 1.39
CA ILE A 47 -0.38 -6.16 0.88
C ILE A 47 0.24 -4.78 0.61
N ASP A 48 0.74 -4.58 -0.61
CA ASP A 48 1.48 -3.38 -0.98
C ASP A 48 0.60 -2.33 -1.67
N ASN A 49 -0.45 -2.76 -2.37
CA ASN A 49 -1.32 -1.89 -3.15
C ASN A 49 -2.81 -2.27 -3.08
N ALA A 50 -3.66 -1.44 -3.71
CA ALA A 50 -5.11 -1.65 -3.70
C ALA A 50 -5.54 -2.99 -4.32
N SER A 51 -4.86 -3.47 -5.35
CA SER A 51 -5.17 -4.76 -5.98
C SER A 51 -4.88 -5.94 -5.05
N ASP A 52 -3.89 -5.82 -4.16
CA ASP A 52 -3.63 -6.83 -3.14
C ASP A 52 -4.78 -6.89 -2.13
N ILE A 53 -5.31 -5.73 -1.74
CA ILE A 53 -6.47 -5.64 -0.85
C ILE A 53 -7.70 -6.29 -1.50
N GLU A 54 -7.98 -5.96 -2.76
CA GLU A 54 -9.09 -6.56 -3.51
C GLU A 54 -8.97 -8.09 -3.58
N ARG A 55 -7.76 -8.60 -3.84
CA ARG A 55 -7.48 -10.04 -3.86
C ARG A 55 -7.76 -10.69 -2.49
N VAL A 56 -7.43 -10.05 -1.39
CA VAL A 56 -7.72 -10.55 -0.03
C VAL A 56 -9.22 -10.55 0.24
N LEU A 57 -9.91 -9.45 -0.09
CA LEU A 57 -11.36 -9.30 0.12
C LEU A 57 -12.18 -10.30 -0.72
N ASN A 58 -11.69 -10.65 -1.91
CA ASN A 58 -12.31 -11.62 -2.81
C ASN A 58 -11.83 -13.06 -2.56
N SER A 59 -10.94 -13.27 -1.59
CA SER A 59 -10.47 -14.62 -1.27
C SER A 59 -11.56 -15.43 -0.55
N PHE A 60 -11.51 -16.76 -0.69
CA PHE A 60 -12.42 -17.67 0.00
C PHE A 60 -12.11 -17.79 1.52
N LYS A 61 -11.00 -17.22 1.99
CA LYS A 61 -10.60 -17.29 3.39
C LYS A 61 -11.41 -16.28 4.20
N SER A 62 -12.00 -16.76 5.30
CA SER A 62 -12.68 -15.90 6.27
C SER A 62 -11.67 -14.98 6.97
N ILE A 63 -11.91 -13.67 6.91
CA ILE A 63 -11.18 -12.65 7.69
C ILE A 63 -12.09 -12.03 8.73
N SER A 64 -11.51 -11.53 9.82
CA SER A 64 -12.29 -10.86 10.86
C SER A 64 -12.97 -9.59 10.34
N ALA A 65 -14.13 -9.25 10.91
CA ALA A 65 -14.87 -8.05 10.52
C ALA A 65 -14.03 -6.77 10.69
N ALA A 66 -13.18 -6.71 11.72
CA ALA A 66 -12.27 -5.60 11.95
C ALA A 66 -11.25 -5.45 10.81
N ILE A 67 -10.59 -6.55 10.41
CA ILE A 67 -9.62 -6.53 9.30
C ILE A 67 -10.33 -6.13 8.00
N LYS A 68 -11.48 -6.75 7.70
CA LYS A 68 -12.28 -6.41 6.52
C LYS A 68 -12.62 -4.92 6.46
N SER A 69 -13.01 -4.34 7.59
CA SER A 69 -13.33 -2.91 7.69
C SER A 69 -12.11 -2.03 7.41
N ILE A 70 -10.94 -2.35 7.97
CA ILE A 70 -9.69 -1.60 7.73
C ILE A 70 -9.30 -1.66 6.25
N LEU A 71 -9.40 -2.83 5.63
CA LEU A 71 -9.08 -3.04 4.22
C LEU A 71 -10.01 -2.21 3.29
N LEU A 72 -11.33 -2.25 3.54
CA LEU A 72 -12.30 -1.47 2.78
C LEU A 72 -12.08 0.05 2.91
N GLN A 73 -11.78 0.52 4.13
CA GLN A 73 -11.49 1.93 4.37
C GLN A 73 -10.23 2.39 3.64
N SER A 74 -9.19 1.54 3.59
CA SER A 74 -7.92 1.84 2.91
C SER A 74 -8.12 2.08 1.42
N ILE A 75 -9.03 1.35 0.76
CA ILE A 75 -9.40 1.60 -0.65
C ILE A 75 -10.33 2.81 -0.78
N SER A 76 -11.27 3.01 0.14
CA SER A 76 -12.26 4.11 0.05
C SER A 76 -11.64 5.50 0.21
N ILE A 77 -10.53 5.64 0.92
CA ILE A 77 -9.83 6.93 1.05
C ILE A 77 -9.37 7.43 -0.32
N LEU A 78 -8.85 6.52 -1.16
CA LEU A 78 -8.39 6.85 -2.51
C LEU A 78 -9.54 7.36 -3.39
N THR A 79 -10.69 6.69 -3.35
CA THR A 79 -11.84 7.05 -4.19
C THR A 79 -12.45 8.40 -3.78
N LYS A 80 -12.52 8.67 -2.47
CA LYS A 80 -13.00 9.97 -1.96
C LYS A 80 -12.08 11.13 -2.36
N LEU A 81 -10.77 10.93 -2.31
CA LEU A 81 -9.80 11.95 -2.68
C LEU A 81 -9.87 12.29 -4.18
N ILE A 82 -9.99 11.26 -5.03
CA ILE A 82 -10.20 11.43 -6.48
C ILE A 82 -11.51 12.18 -6.76
N ALA A 83 -12.61 11.76 -6.12
CA ALA A 83 -13.91 12.41 -6.29
C ALA A 83 -13.88 13.89 -5.85
N TYR A 84 -13.18 14.19 -4.76
CA TYR A 84 -12.98 15.57 -4.31
C TYR A 84 -12.22 16.40 -5.35
N HIS A 85 -11.11 15.90 -5.91
CA HIS A 85 -10.35 16.63 -6.91
C HIS A 85 -11.12 16.83 -8.22
N ILE A 86 -11.85 15.82 -8.68
CA ILE A 86 -12.72 15.95 -9.86
C ILE A 86 -13.81 17.00 -9.59
N SER A 87 -14.45 16.96 -8.42
CA SER A 87 -15.45 17.94 -8.04
C SER A 87 -14.85 19.36 -7.94
N ALA A 88 -13.70 19.51 -7.29
CA ALA A 88 -13.00 20.80 -7.16
C ALA A 88 -12.59 21.37 -8.52
N PHE A 89 -12.04 20.53 -9.42
CA PHE A 89 -11.69 20.90 -10.78
C PHE A 89 -12.91 21.31 -11.60
N ASN A 90 -13.98 20.50 -11.56
CA ASN A 90 -15.24 20.81 -12.22
C ASN A 90 -15.85 22.12 -11.69
N ASN A 91 -15.83 22.35 -10.38
CA ASN A 91 -16.25 23.63 -9.82
C ASN A 91 -15.34 24.79 -10.29
N PHE A 92 -14.02 24.60 -10.32
CA PHE A 92 -13.09 25.65 -10.75
C PHE A 92 -13.21 25.99 -12.25
N ILE A 93 -13.44 25.01 -13.12
CA ILE A 93 -13.58 25.23 -14.56
C ILE A 93 -15.00 25.60 -14.95
N LEU A 94 -16.00 24.82 -14.52
CA LEU A 94 -17.38 24.95 -14.96
C LEU A 94 -18.17 26.00 -14.15
N LYS A 95 -17.75 26.31 -12.92
CA LYS A 95 -18.31 27.43 -12.13
C LYS A 95 -17.43 28.67 -12.11
N ARG A 96 -16.46 28.80 -13.03
CA ARG A 96 -16.01 30.13 -13.43
C ARG A 96 -17.20 30.82 -14.08
N GLN A 97 -17.99 31.51 -13.26
CA GLN A 97 -19.02 32.38 -13.77
C GLN A 97 -18.33 33.37 -14.69
N HIS A 98 -18.76 33.43 -15.94
CA HIS A 98 -18.38 34.46 -16.89
C HIS A 98 -18.97 35.82 -16.46
N ASN A 99 -18.86 36.19 -15.19
CA ASN A 99 -19.13 37.51 -14.66
C ASN A 99 -18.04 38.46 -15.16
N LYS A 100 -18.04 38.69 -16.48
CA LYS A 100 -17.55 39.89 -17.13
C LYS A 100 -18.69 40.90 -17.15
N GLY A 101 -19.26 41.26 -16.00
CA GLY A 101 -20.10 42.47 -15.99
C GLY A 101 -19.21 43.69 -16.26
N SER A 102 -19.59 44.77 -16.95
CA SER A 102 -20.68 45.12 -17.90
C SER A 102 -20.32 46.53 -18.42
N PRO A 103 -20.55 46.98 -19.67
CA PRO A 103 -20.83 48.39 -19.89
C PRO A 103 -22.32 48.58 -19.64
N ALA A 104 -22.65 49.19 -18.50
CA ALA A 104 -23.95 49.83 -18.35
C ALA A 104 -24.09 50.81 -19.52
N LEU A 105 -25.10 50.62 -20.37
CA LEU A 105 -25.54 51.66 -21.29
C LEU A 105 -26.08 52.79 -20.41
N LEU A 106 -25.18 53.70 -20.04
CA LEU A 106 -25.56 55.00 -19.53
C LEU A 106 -26.38 55.66 -20.64
N HIS A 107 -27.65 55.92 -20.30
CA HIS A 107 -28.59 56.73 -21.05
C HIS A 107 -27.88 57.91 -21.73
N LEU A 108 -28.07 58.04 -23.04
CA LEU A 108 -28.03 59.34 -23.71
C LEU A 108 -29.38 59.54 -24.36
N GLN A 109 -29.96 60.70 -24.01
CA GLN A 109 -31.28 61.21 -24.36
C GLN A 109 -31.51 61.33 -25.87
#